data_AF-A0A8S3BIN6-F1
#
_entry.id   AF-A0A8S3BIN6-F1
#
_cell.length_a   1.000
_cell.length_b   1.000
_cell.length_c   1.000
_cell.angle_alpha   90.00
_cell.angle_beta   90.00
_cell.angle_gamma   90.00
#
_symmetry.space_group_name_H-M   'P 1'
#
loop_
_entity.id
_entity.type
_entity.pdbx_description
1 polymer ?
#
loop_
_entity_poly.entity_id
_entity_poly.type
_entity_poly.pdbx_seq_one_letter_code
_entity_poly.pdbx_strand_id
1 'polypeptide(L)'
;MNNQLRKLRNARLENAEASSASAPSPSVNNYNPIAMINKEINTEECRQLLKKVDKMREILQMEKVSLPQIVVVGDQSVGKSSILEAISGIELPRAQNICTRCPLELRMKSAPPDSEDYATIRCAG
;
A
#
# COMPACT_ATOMS: atom_id res chain seq x y z
N MET A 1 3.62 -19.64 -9.30
CA MET A 1 3.59 -18.56 -10.31
C MET A 1 4.09 -17.20 -9.79
N ASN A 2 4.23 -17.00 -8.46
CA ASN A 2 4.53 -15.68 -7.87
C ASN A 2 6.03 -15.37 -7.64
N ASN A 3 6.92 -16.34 -7.89
CA ASN A 3 8.37 -16.15 -7.74
C ASN A 3 8.98 -15.31 -8.87
N GLN A 4 8.37 -15.31 -10.06
CA GLN A 4 8.80 -14.48 -11.20
C GLN A 4 8.55 -12.98 -10.94
N LEU A 5 7.37 -12.61 -10.41
CA LEU A 5 7.07 -11.21 -10.05
C LEU A 5 7.95 -10.69 -8.91
N ARG A 6 8.25 -11.51 -7.89
CA ARG A 6 9.20 -11.15 -6.81
C ARG A 6 10.61 -10.91 -7.35
N LYS A 7 11.09 -11.79 -8.26
CA LYS A 7 12.38 -11.61 -8.93
C LYS A 7 12.43 -10.34 -9.79
N LEU A 8 11.36 -10.03 -10.53
CA LEU A 8 11.27 -8.81 -11.34
C LEU A 8 11.22 -7.52 -10.48
N ARG A 9 10.57 -7.56 -9.31
CA ARG A 9 10.57 -6.44 -8.35
C ARG A 9 11.94 -6.19 -7.76
N ASN A 10 12.67 -7.25 -7.40
CA ASN A 10 14.00 -7.15 -6.78
C ASN A 10 15.07 -6.74 -7.81
N ALA A 11 15.02 -7.29 -9.03
CA ALA A 11 15.96 -6.95 -10.10
C ALA A 11 15.88 -5.47 -10.55
N ARG A 12 14.74 -4.81 -10.35
CA ARG A 12 14.58 -3.37 -10.64
C ARG A 12 15.20 -2.48 -9.57
N LEU A 13 15.38 -2.99 -8.35
CA LEU A 13 16.03 -2.28 -7.25
C LEU A 13 17.57 -2.38 -7.35
N GLU A 14 18.12 -3.54 -7.70
CA GLU A 14 19.57 -3.73 -7.84
C GLU A 14 20.16 -2.98 -9.06
N ASN A 15 19.39 -2.85 -10.15
CA ASN A 15 19.83 -2.10 -11.33
C ASN A 15 19.82 -0.57 -11.15
N ALA A 16 19.20 -0.05 -10.08
CA ALA A 16 19.20 1.39 -9.79
C ALA A 16 20.53 1.88 -9.18
N GLU A 17 21.37 0.98 -8.65
CA GLU A 17 22.63 1.34 -7.99
C GLU A 17 23.89 1.07 -8.85
N ALA A 18 23.75 0.38 -10.00
CA ALA A 18 24.88 -0.11 -10.78
C ALA A 18 25.27 0.73 -12.02
N SER A 19 24.89 2.02 -12.08
CA SER A 19 25.25 2.89 -13.21
C SER A 19 25.73 4.27 -12.77
N SER A 20 26.96 4.36 -12.26
CA SER A 20 27.83 5.54 -12.45
C SER A 20 29.26 5.30 -11.99
N ALA A 21 30.05 4.55 -12.77
CA ALA A 21 31.50 4.71 -12.79
C ALA A 21 31.85 5.71 -13.91
N SER A 22 31.54 6.99 -13.69
CA SER A 22 31.97 8.11 -14.53
C SER A 22 32.09 9.37 -13.67
N ALA A 23 33.13 10.16 -13.90
CA ALA A 23 33.57 11.33 -13.13
C ALA A 23 32.44 12.23 -12.55
N PRO A 24 32.65 12.87 -11.39
CA PRO A 24 31.62 13.70 -10.75
C PRO A 24 31.40 14.98 -11.56
N SER A 25 30.30 15.02 -12.30
CA SER A 25 29.74 16.25 -12.85
C SER A 25 28.92 16.97 -11.76
N PRO A 26 28.92 18.33 -11.72
CA PRO A 26 28.35 19.10 -10.62
C PRO A 26 26.85 18.84 -10.45
N SER A 27 26.52 18.32 -9.27
CA SER A 27 25.22 18.08 -8.64
C SER A 27 23.97 18.62 -9.35
N VAL A 28 23.33 17.77 -10.16
CA VAL A 28 21.88 17.86 -10.37
C VAL A 28 21.24 17.41 -9.06
N ASN A 29 20.64 18.33 -8.32
CA ASN A 29 19.94 18.01 -7.08
C ASN A 29 18.87 16.94 -7.35
N ASN A 30 19.12 15.72 -6.85
CA ASN A 30 18.20 14.59 -6.94
C ASN A 30 17.04 14.79 -5.97
N TYR A 31 16.21 15.80 -6.21
CA TYR A 31 15.00 16.05 -5.42
C TYR A 31 13.94 15.04 -5.83
N ASN A 32 13.80 13.97 -5.03
CA ASN A 32 12.69 13.04 -5.14
C ASN A 32 11.68 13.33 -4.01
N PRO A 33 10.60 14.09 -4.28
CA PRO A 33 9.63 14.48 -3.26
C PRO A 33 8.95 13.26 -2.62
N ILE A 34 8.73 12.18 -3.38
CA ILE A 34 8.13 10.95 -2.87
C ILE A 34 9.05 10.25 -1.86
N ALA A 35 10.36 10.26 -2.10
CA ALA A 35 11.33 9.70 -1.16
C ALA A 35 11.35 10.47 0.17
N MET A 36 11.20 11.80 0.13
CA MET A 36 11.13 12.63 1.34
C MET A 36 9.84 12.37 2.12
N ILE A 37 8.69 12.34 1.44
CA ILE A 37 7.39 12.00 2.05
C ILE A 37 7.45 10.61 2.70
N ASN A 38 8.02 9.62 2.00
CA ASN A 38 8.18 8.27 2.57
C ASN A 38 9.08 8.28 3.80
N LYS A 39 10.12 9.10 3.84
CA LYS A 39 10.99 9.22 5.02
C LYS A 39 10.25 9.84 6.22
N GLU A 40 9.40 10.83 5.97
CA GLU A 40 8.61 11.51 7.01
C GLU A 40 7.46 10.66 7.55
N ILE A 41 6.79 9.88 6.69
CA ILE A 41 5.63 9.07 7.08
C ILE A 41 6.05 7.70 7.63
N ASN A 42 7.18 7.15 7.17
CA ASN A 42 7.65 5.82 7.58
C ASN A 42 8.54 5.86 8.83
N THR A 43 8.15 6.69 9.80
CA THR A 43 8.81 6.83 11.11
C THR A 43 8.32 5.75 12.08
N GLU A 44 9.11 5.48 13.12
CA GLU A 44 8.73 4.50 14.14
C GLU A 44 7.52 4.98 14.96
N GLU A 45 7.38 6.29 15.18
CA GLU A 45 6.22 6.88 15.83
C GLU A 45 4.93 6.62 15.06
N CYS A 46 4.93 6.82 13.73
CA CYS A 46 3.79 6.49 12.87
C CYS A 46 3.45 5.00 12.93
N ARG A 47 4.47 4.11 12.92
CA ARG A 47 4.24 2.66 13.06
C ARG A 47 3.64 2.30 14.41
N GLN A 48 4.10 2.91 15.50
CA GLN A 48 3.55 2.71 16.83
C GLN A 48 2.10 3.20 16.93
N LEU A 49 1.79 4.34 16.32
CA LEU A 49 0.44 4.86 16.25
C LEU A 49 -0.50 3.90 15.50
N LEU A 50 -0.08 3.39 14.34
CA LEU A 50 -0.85 2.40 13.57
C LEU A 50 -1.10 1.13 14.39
N LYS A 51 -0.09 0.61 15.10
CA LYS A 51 -0.25 -0.54 16.01
C LYS A 51 -1.27 -0.27 17.13
N LYS A 52 -1.32 0.96 17.66
CA LYS A 52 -2.30 1.36 18.68
C LYS A 52 -3.71 1.41 18.09
N VAL A 53 -3.87 1.97 16.89
CA VAL A 53 -5.16 2.00 16.17
C VAL A 53 -5.67 0.58 15.92
N ASP A 54 -4.80 -0.35 15.54
CA ASP A 54 -5.19 -1.75 15.34
C ASP A 54 -5.64 -2.42 16.66
N LYS A 55 -4.93 -2.18 17.77
CA LYS A 55 -5.38 -2.65 19.10
C LYS A 55 -6.72 -2.04 19.52
N MET A 56 -6.92 -0.75 19.25
CA MET A 56 -8.20 -0.09 19.53
C MET A 56 -9.33 -0.72 18.70
N ARG A 57 -9.09 -1.08 17.44
CA ARG A 57 -10.07 -1.81 16.60
C ARG A 57 -10.49 -3.13 17.23
N GLU A 58 -9.57 -3.87 17.83
CA GLU A 58 -9.86 -5.15 18.48
C GLU A 58 -10.75 -4.97 19.72
N ILE A 59 -10.45 -3.97 20.56
CA ILE A 59 -11.19 -3.69 21.79
C ILE A 59 -12.58 -3.10 21.46
N LEU A 60 -12.62 -2.08 20.60
CA LEU A 60 -13.83 -1.30 20.32
C LEU A 60 -14.85 -2.03 19.43
N GLN A 61 -14.46 -3.14 18.80
CA GLN A 61 -15.40 -4.04 18.12
C GLN A 61 -16.50 -4.54 19.07
N MET A 62 -16.20 -4.67 20.37
CA MET A 62 -17.19 -5.08 21.38
C MET A 62 -18.15 -3.95 21.77
N GLU A 63 -17.70 -2.69 21.68
CA GLU A 63 -18.43 -1.51 22.15
C GLU A 63 -19.22 -0.78 21.05
N LYS A 64 -19.22 -1.29 19.81
CA LYS A 64 -19.86 -0.68 18.62
C LYS A 64 -19.33 0.73 18.30
N VAL A 65 -18.11 1.07 18.72
CA VAL A 65 -17.46 2.34 18.39
C VAL A 65 -16.63 2.16 17.11
N SER A 66 -16.95 2.92 16.07
CA SER A 66 -16.21 2.91 14.80
C SER A 66 -14.94 3.76 14.89
N LEU A 67 -13.80 3.22 14.46
CA LEU A 67 -12.59 4.02 14.24
C LEU A 67 -12.64 4.78 12.90
N PRO A 68 -11.87 5.86 12.75
CA PRO A 68 -11.71 6.53 11.46
C PRO A 68 -11.31 5.55 10.34
N GLN A 69 -11.97 5.70 9.20
CA GLN A 69 -11.73 4.92 7.98
C GLN A 69 -11.53 5.85 6.78
N ILE A 70 -10.75 5.40 5.80
CA ILE A 70 -10.56 6.11 4.52
C ILE A 70 -11.53 5.52 3.51
N VAL A 71 -12.31 6.37 2.87
CA VAL A 71 -13.27 5.97 1.83
C VAL A 71 -12.79 6.52 0.49
N VAL A 72 -12.73 5.66 -0.52
CA VAL A 72 -12.36 6.04 -1.89
C VAL A 72 -13.64 6.20 -2.71
N VAL A 73 -13.91 7.41 -3.19
CA VAL A 73 -15.12 7.76 -3.96
C VAL A 73 -14.71 8.44 -5.27
N GLY A 74 -15.51 8.27 -6.32
CA GLY A 74 -15.30 8.93 -7.61
C GLY A 74 -16.03 8.21 -8.75
N ASP A 75 -16.11 8.88 -9.90
CA ASP A 75 -16.83 8.39 -11.08
C ASP A 75 -16.34 7.03 -11.60
N GLN A 76 -17.19 6.33 -12.35
CA GLN A 76 -16.81 5.06 -12.96
C GLN A 76 -15.52 5.20 -13.79
N SER A 77 -14.64 4.20 -13.71
CA SER A 77 -13.43 4.11 -14.54
C SER A 77 -12.32 5.15 -14.29
N VAL A 78 -12.36 5.94 -13.22
CA VAL A 78 -11.27 6.88 -12.85
C VAL A 78 -10.05 6.24 -12.16
N GLY A 79 -9.99 4.89 -12.11
CA GLY A 79 -8.83 4.18 -11.55
C GLY A 79 -8.86 3.93 -10.04
N LYS A 80 -10.01 4.06 -9.36
CA LYS A 80 -10.16 3.77 -7.92
C LYS A 80 -9.64 2.38 -7.54
N SER A 81 -10.07 1.35 -8.27
CA SER A 81 -9.61 -0.02 -8.05
C SER A 81 -8.11 -0.15 -8.34
N SER A 82 -7.62 0.47 -9.40
CA SER A 82 -6.19 0.46 -9.75
C SER A 82 -5.32 1.09 -8.66
N ILE A 83 -5.78 2.16 -8.00
CA ILE A 83 -5.05 2.80 -6.89
C ILE A 83 -5.00 1.85 -5.68
N LEU A 84 -6.13 1.24 -5.33
CA LEU A 84 -6.20 0.29 -4.22
C LEU A 84 -5.33 -0.95 -4.48
N GLU A 85 -5.29 -1.45 -5.72
CA GLU A 85 -4.40 -2.53 -6.15
C GLU A 85 -2.93 -2.11 -6.09
N ALA A 86 -2.59 -0.89 -6.51
CA ALA A 86 -1.21 -0.38 -6.46
C ALA A 86 -0.70 -0.20 -5.03
N ILE A 87 -1.57 0.25 -4.11
CA ILE A 87 -1.23 0.43 -2.70
C ILE A 87 -1.14 -0.91 -1.97
N SER A 88 -2.13 -1.79 -2.18
CA SER A 88 -2.20 -3.08 -1.49
C SER A 88 -1.32 -4.14 -2.11
N GLY A 89 -0.99 -4.05 -3.39
CA GLY A 89 -0.36 -5.16 -4.14
C GLY A 89 -1.28 -6.37 -4.33
N ILE A 90 -2.57 -6.26 -3.99
CA ILE A 90 -3.59 -7.31 -4.17
C ILE A 90 -4.50 -6.93 -5.33
N GLU A 91 -4.76 -7.89 -6.22
CA GLU A 91 -5.74 -7.71 -7.29
C GLU A 91 -7.16 -7.67 -6.72
N LEU A 92 -7.90 -6.61 -7.04
CA LEU A 92 -9.31 -6.49 -6.64
C LEU A 92 -10.19 -7.27 -7.61
N PRO A 93 -11.32 -7.84 -7.14
CA PRO A 93 -12.26 -8.53 -8.02
C PRO A 93 -12.82 -7.55 -9.07
N ARG A 94 -12.62 -7.86 -10.35
CA ARG A 94 -13.15 -7.09 -11.49
C ARG A 94 -14.30 -7.87 -12.14
N ALA A 95 -15.43 -7.22 -12.37
CA ALA A 95 -16.52 -7.77 -13.18
C ALA A 95 -16.64 -7.02 -14.50
N GLN A 96 -17.10 -7.71 -15.55
CA GLN A 96 -17.41 -7.07 -16.83
C GLN A 96 -18.49 -5.99 -16.60
N ASN A 97 -18.27 -4.81 -17.17
CA ASN A 97 -19.09 -3.58 -17.14
C ASN A 97 -19.07 -2.74 -15.86
N ILE A 98 -18.91 -3.30 -14.65
CA ILE A 98 -18.82 -2.51 -13.39
C ILE A 98 -17.78 -3.15 -12.46
N CYS A 99 -16.73 -2.41 -12.11
CA CYS A 99 -15.63 -2.93 -11.29
C CYS A 99 -15.98 -3.15 -9.81
N THR A 100 -17.05 -2.54 -9.28
CA THR A 100 -17.38 -2.62 -7.84
C THR A 100 -18.90 -2.60 -7.66
N ARG A 101 -19.50 -3.77 -7.39
CA ARG A 101 -20.96 -3.94 -7.22
C ARG A 101 -21.42 -3.97 -5.75
N CYS A 102 -20.48 -4.04 -4.82
CA CYS A 102 -20.70 -3.90 -3.38
C CYS A 102 -19.56 -3.06 -2.79
N PRO A 103 -19.77 -2.34 -1.66
CA PRO A 103 -18.68 -1.64 -1.00
C PRO A 103 -17.61 -2.65 -0.57
N LEU A 104 -16.34 -2.34 -0.87
CA LEU A 104 -15.20 -3.17 -0.52
C LEU A 104 -14.48 -2.54 0.67
N GLU A 105 -14.17 -3.36 1.67
CA GLU A 105 -13.29 -3.01 2.77
C GLU A 105 -11.91 -3.66 2.54
N LEU A 106 -10.90 -2.84 2.31
CA LEU A 106 -9.49 -3.26 2.28
C LEU A 106 -8.86 -2.97 3.64
N ARG A 107 -8.42 -4.02 4.34
CA ARG A 107 -7.65 -3.89 5.59
C ARG A 107 -6.22 -4.34 5.37
N MET A 108 -5.27 -3.46 5.69
CA MET A 108 -3.83 -3.76 5.66
C MET A 108 -3.30 -3.79 7.10
N LYS A 109 -2.43 -4.74 7.41
CA LYS A 109 -1.75 -4.87 8.71
C LYS A 109 -0.24 -4.95 8.51
N SER A 110 0.52 -4.49 9.50
CA SER A 110 1.96 -4.71 9.53
C SER A 110 2.23 -6.20 9.67
N ALA A 111 2.89 -6.80 8.69
CA ALA A 111 3.25 -8.21 8.71
C ALA A 111 4.73 -8.39 8.28
N PRO A 112 5.38 -9.49 8.67
CA PRO A 112 6.68 -9.86 8.14
C PRO A 112 6.65 -9.92 6.60
N PRO A 113 7.77 -9.65 5.91
CA PRO A 113 7.81 -9.59 4.44
C PRO A 113 7.38 -10.89 3.74
N ASP A 114 7.47 -12.03 4.43
CA ASP A 114 7.09 -13.34 3.91
C ASP A 114 5.67 -13.77 4.30
N SER A 115 4.94 -12.95 5.04
CA SER A 115 3.57 -13.23 5.43
C SER A 115 2.60 -12.93 4.29
N GLU A 116 1.76 -13.89 3.94
CA GLU A 116 0.66 -13.69 2.97
C GLU A 116 -0.52 -12.92 3.58
N ASP A 117 -0.49 -12.71 4.89
CA ASP A 117 -1.61 -12.22 5.68
C ASP A 117 -1.65 -10.68 5.78
N TYR A 118 -0.75 -9.97 5.08
CA TYR A 118 -0.54 -8.53 5.24
C TYR A 118 -1.73 -7.65 4.81
N ALA A 119 -2.64 -8.17 3.99
CA ALA A 119 -3.86 -7.46 3.61
C ALA A 119 -5.03 -8.40 3.32
N THR A 120 -6.24 -7.93 3.62
CA THR A 120 -7.50 -8.67 3.45
C THR A 120 -8.55 -7.80 2.79
N ILE A 121 -9.34 -8.40 1.91
CA ILE A 121 -10.47 -7.74 1.22
C ILE A 121 -11.75 -8.39 1.72
N ARG A 122 -12.72 -7.58 2.12
CA ARG A 122 -14.06 -8.02 2.51
C ARG A 122 -15.11 -7.23 1.74
N CYS A 123 -16.19 -7.88 1.34
CA CYS A 123 -17.39 -7.16 0.91
C CYS A 123 -18.09 -6.66 2.17
N ALA A 124 -18.36 -5.36 2.26
CA ALA A 124 -19.16 -4.82 3.33
C ALA A 124 -20.62 -5.26 3.11
N GLY A 125 -21.11 -6.11 4.00
CA GLY A 125 -22.46 -6.68 4.00
C GLY A 125 -22.89 -6.98 5.42
#